data_AF-A0A1I5FHX0-F1
#
_entry.id   AF-A0A1I5FHX0-F1
#
_cell.length_a   1.000
_cell.length_b   1.000
_cell.length_c   1.000
_cell.angle_alpha   90.00
_cell.angle_beta   90.00
_cell.angle_gamma   90.00
#
_symmetry.space_group_name_H-M   'P 1'
#
loop_
_entity.id
_entity.type
_entity.pdbx_description
1 polymer ?
#
loop_
_entity_poly.entity_id
_entity_poly.type
_entity_poly.pdbx_seq_one_letter_code
_entity_poly.pdbx_strand_id
1 'polypeptide(L)'
;MNVCQSIPRRDCKVFAKCGAKSLSHCRRHRETDEKCKSCTLIRRKPRNRIIDDSGREMKRCTHCGNYFYLNRFYNRIVVRKGKKYYLLTSWCRMCMSQINNQRAKKKKGLVY
;
A
#
# COMPACT_ATOMS: atom_id res chain seq x y z
N MET A 1 5.78 0.12 39.57
CA MET A 1 5.18 1.46 39.39
C MET A 1 5.20 1.82 37.91
N ASN A 2 4.05 1.91 37.26
CA ASN A 2 3.97 2.39 35.88
C ASN A 2 4.10 3.92 35.91
N VAL A 3 5.26 4.42 35.51
CA VAL A 3 5.50 5.87 35.37
C VAL A 3 4.63 6.34 34.20
N CYS A 4 3.59 7.11 34.48
CA CYS A 4 2.85 7.84 33.46
C CYS A 4 3.79 8.85 32.80
N GLN A 5 4.39 8.47 31.67
CA GLN A 5 5.17 9.41 30.87
C GLN A 5 4.22 10.37 30.16
N SER A 6 4.29 11.65 30.53
CA SER A 6 3.54 12.75 29.91
C SER A 6 3.95 13.02 28.47
N ILE A 7 5.16 12.62 28.08
CA ILE A 7 5.72 12.82 26.74
C ILE A 7 5.60 11.52 25.94
N PRO A 8 4.87 11.52 24.81
CA PRO A 8 4.76 10.35 23.96
C PRO A 8 6.13 9.93 23.42
N ARG A 9 6.47 8.65 23.57
CA ARG A 9 7.71 8.13 23.00
C ARG A 9 7.70 8.25 21.47
N ARG A 10 8.83 8.62 20.88
CA ARG A 10 8.99 8.80 19.42
C ARG A 10 8.72 7.52 18.61
N ASP A 11 8.85 6.36 19.23
CA ASP A 11 8.60 5.04 18.64
C ASP A 11 7.17 4.54 18.86
N CYS A 12 6.31 5.30 19.55
CA CYS A 12 4.94 4.90 19.80
C CYS A 12 4.12 4.93 18.50
N LYS A 13 3.68 3.75 18.04
CA LYS A 13 2.90 3.58 16.80
C LYS A 13 1.54 4.28 16.82
N VAL A 14 1.01 4.57 18.01
CA VAL A 14 -0.29 5.21 18.22
C VAL A 14 -0.20 6.74 18.08
N PHE A 15 0.95 7.33 18.40
CA PHE A 15 1.19 8.76 18.29
C PHE A 15 1.73 9.13 16.91
N ALA A 16 1.37 10.32 16.45
CA ALA A 16 2.02 10.91 15.30
C ALA A 16 3.50 11.14 15.65
N LYS A 17 4.40 11.00 14.67
CA LYS A 17 5.84 11.20 14.90
C LYS A 17 6.20 12.64 15.31
N CYS A 18 5.29 13.62 15.14
CA CYS A 18 5.40 14.95 15.73
C CYS A 18 5.09 15.01 17.23
N GLY A 19 4.63 13.94 17.86
CA GLY A 19 4.37 13.85 19.30
C GLY A 19 3.14 14.60 19.82
N ALA A 20 2.43 15.37 18.97
CA ALA A 20 1.35 16.26 19.43
C ALA A 20 -0.03 15.58 19.57
N LYS A 21 -0.38 14.69 18.64
CA LYS A 21 -1.69 14.01 18.56
C LYS A 21 -1.51 12.57 18.10
N SER A 22 -2.58 11.78 18.12
CA SER A 22 -2.55 10.42 17.58
C SER A 22 -2.25 10.40 16.07
N LEU A 23 -1.64 9.32 15.60
CA LEU A 23 -1.32 9.14 14.19
C LEU A 23 -2.59 9.12 13.31
N SER A 24 -3.69 8.59 13.83
CA SER A 24 -4.98 8.56 13.13
C SER A 24 -5.58 9.97 12.97
N HIS A 25 -5.58 10.77 14.05
CA HIS A 25 -6.05 12.16 14.03
C HIS A 25 -5.28 12.98 13.01
N CYS A 26 -3.95 13.00 13.11
CA CYS A 26 -3.14 13.79 12.18
C CYS A 26 -3.19 13.26 10.74
N ARG A 27 -3.48 11.98 10.51
CA ARG A 27 -3.74 11.48 9.16
C ARG A 27 -5.05 11.99 8.59
N ARG A 28 -6.09 12.21 9.41
CA ARG A 28 -7.43 12.67 8.99
C ARG A 28 -7.50 14.19 8.83
N HIS A 29 -6.88 14.93 9.75
CA HIS A 29 -7.02 16.39 9.88
C HIS A 29 -5.74 17.16 9.50
N ARG A 30 -4.90 16.61 8.61
CA ARG A 30 -3.61 17.21 8.26
C ARG A 30 -3.73 18.64 7.71
N GLU A 31 -4.79 18.91 6.96
CA GLU A 31 -5.01 20.20 6.30
C GLU A 31 -5.72 21.20 7.22
N THR A 32 -6.40 20.72 8.26
CA THR A 32 -7.22 21.53 9.17
C THR A 32 -6.56 21.80 10.52
N ASP A 33 -5.68 20.92 11.00
CA ASP A 33 -5.01 21.03 12.30
C ASP A 33 -3.54 21.50 12.12
N GLU A 34 -3.26 22.72 12.56
CA GLU A 34 -1.93 23.37 12.54
C GLU A 34 -0.82 22.47 13.11
N LYS A 35 -1.09 21.73 14.19
CA LYS A 35 -0.10 20.85 14.85
C LYS A 35 0.25 19.63 14.00
N CYS A 36 -0.63 19.23 13.09
CA CYS A 36 -0.45 18.11 12.19
C CYS A 36 0.05 18.55 10.80
N LYS A 37 -0.22 19.80 10.40
CA LYS A 37 0.15 20.38 9.10
C LYS A 37 1.67 20.41 8.89
N SER A 38 2.43 20.78 9.93
CA SER A 38 3.90 20.82 9.92
C SER A 38 4.57 19.43 9.97
N CYS A 39 3.81 18.35 10.18
CA CYS A 39 4.40 17.02 10.31
C CYS A 39 4.70 16.37 8.95
N THR A 40 5.97 16.43 8.54
CA THR A 40 6.49 15.85 7.29
C THR A 40 6.61 14.32 7.32
N LEU A 41 6.65 13.73 8.51
CA LEU A 41 6.81 12.29 8.73
C LEU A 41 5.48 11.51 8.65
N ILE A 42 4.35 12.20 8.50
CA ILE A 42 3.03 11.58 8.31
C ILE A 42 2.81 11.34 6.83
N ARG A 43 3.38 10.25 6.34
CA ARG A 43 3.10 9.76 4.99
C ARG A 43 1.91 8.80 5.03
N ARG A 44 0.84 9.13 4.30
CA ARG A 44 -0.19 8.14 3.97
C ARG A 44 0.45 7.13 3.02
N LYS A 45 0.18 5.84 3.23
CA LYS A 45 0.54 4.84 2.22
C LYS A 45 -0.18 5.25 0.92
N PRO A 46 0.53 5.38 -0.21
CA PRO A 46 -0.11 5.77 -1.46
C PRO A 46 -1.28 4.84 -1.75
N ARG A 47 -2.40 5.41 -2.18
CA ARG A 47 -3.57 4.61 -2.53
C ARG A 47 -3.17 3.67 -3.67
N ASN A 48 -3.45 2.38 -3.48
CA ASN A 48 -3.22 1.39 -4.52
C ASN A 48 -4.36 1.38 -5.56
N ARG A 49 -5.46 2.08 -5.27
CA ARG A 49 -6.67 2.14 -6.08
C ARG A 49 -7.03 3.60 -6.34
N ILE A 50 -7.41 3.90 -7.57
CA ILE A 50 -7.95 5.18 -8.03
C ILE A 50 -9.24 4.92 -8.81
N ILE A 51 -10.07 5.93 -8.97
CA ILE A 51 -11.28 5.89 -9.79
C ILE A 51 -11.00 6.81 -10.98
N ASP A 52 -11.27 6.34 -12.20
CA ASP A 52 -11.16 7.16 -13.40
C ASP A 52 -12.37 8.10 -13.56
N ASP A 53 -12.33 9.00 -14.54
CA ASP A 53 -13.41 9.95 -14.80
C ASP A 53 -14.73 9.27 -15.19
N SER A 54 -14.68 8.01 -15.65
CA SER A 54 -15.85 7.18 -15.95
C SER A 54 -16.40 6.45 -14.70
N GLY A 55 -15.85 6.69 -13.51
CA GLY A 55 -16.26 5.99 -12.28
C GLY A 55 -15.73 4.56 -12.15
N ARG A 56 -14.85 4.10 -13.04
CA ARG A 56 -14.28 2.75 -13.04
C ARG A 56 -13.03 2.68 -12.18
N GLU A 57 -12.91 1.60 -11.44
CA GLU A 57 -11.78 1.40 -10.53
C GLU A 57 -10.53 0.89 -11.25
N MET A 58 -9.40 1.55 -10.96
CA MET A 58 -8.08 1.17 -11.43
C MET A 58 -7.17 0.88 -10.23
N LYS A 59 -6.26 -0.08 -10.40
CA LYS A 59 -5.28 -0.49 -9.40
C LYS A 59 -3.87 -0.30 -9.93
N ARG A 60 -2.95 0.13 -9.07
CA ARG A 60 -1.52 0.25 -9.38
C ARG A 60 -0.87 -1.13 -9.46
N CYS A 61 -0.07 -1.34 -10.52
CA CYS A 61 0.88 -2.45 -10.59
C CYS A 61 2.13 -2.08 -9.78
N THR A 62 2.53 -2.92 -8.83
CA THR A 62 3.74 -2.65 -8.03
C THR A 62 5.05 -2.96 -8.77
N HIS A 63 4.98 -3.60 -9.95
CA HIS A 63 6.16 -3.91 -10.77
C HIS A 63 6.49 -2.77 -11.73
N CYS A 64 5.54 -2.37 -12.59
CA CYS A 64 5.76 -1.29 -13.57
C CYS A 64 5.27 0.10 -13.11
N GLY A 65 4.63 0.21 -11.94
CA GLY A 65 4.18 1.49 -11.39
C GLY A 65 2.92 2.10 -12.02
N ASN A 66 2.44 1.55 -13.14
CA ASN A 66 1.27 2.05 -13.87
C ASN A 66 -0.06 1.61 -13.25
N TYR A 67 -1.11 2.41 -13.47
CA TYR A 67 -2.48 2.08 -13.10
C TYR A 67 -3.20 1.34 -14.23
N PHE A 68 -3.93 0.29 -13.89
CA PHE A 68 -4.73 -0.49 -14.84
C PHE A 68 -6.07 -0.84 -14.23
N TYR A 69 -7.08 -1.04 -15.07
CA TYR A 69 -8.36 -1.62 -14.65
C TYR A 69 -8.18 -2.97 -13.96
N LEU A 70 -9.10 -3.30 -13.05
CA LEU A 70 -9.01 -4.48 -12.19
C LEU A 70 -8.92 -5.80 -12.97
N ASN A 71 -9.54 -5.88 -14.15
CA ASN A 71 -9.47 -7.04 -15.04
C ASN A 71 -8.04 -7.37 -15.52
N ARG A 72 -7.11 -6.41 -15.47
CA ARG A 72 -5.69 -6.60 -15.78
C ARG A 72 -4.89 -7.22 -14.63
N PHE A 73 -5.55 -7.65 -13.56
CA PHE A 73 -4.96 -8.40 -12.45
C PHE A 73 -5.60 -9.78 -12.34
N TYR A 74 -4.84 -10.76 -11.82
CA TYR A 74 -5.40 -12.06 -11.47
C TYR A 74 -6.06 -12.01 -10.09
N ASN A 75 -7.15 -12.74 -9.93
CA ASN A 75 -7.74 -13.03 -8.62
C ASN A 75 -6.77 -13.89 -7.80
N ARG A 76 -6.70 -13.61 -6.50
CA ARG A 76 -5.87 -14.32 -5.53
C ARG A 76 -6.66 -14.54 -4.27
N ILE A 77 -6.64 -15.76 -3.77
CA ILE A 77 -7.23 -16.12 -2.49
C ILE A 77 -6.09 -16.26 -1.48
N VAL A 78 -6.23 -15.61 -0.32
CA VAL A 78 -5.28 -15.73 0.80
C VAL A 78 -6.03 -16.22 2.02
N VAL A 79 -5.54 -17.26 2.67
CA VAL A 79 -6.10 -17.77 3.93
C VAL A 79 -5.22 -17.33 5.08
N ARG A 80 -5.79 -16.66 6.09
CA ARG A 80 -5.09 -16.25 7.31
C ARG A 80 -6.00 -16.44 8.52
N LYS A 81 -5.50 -17.11 9.56
CA LYS A 81 -6.25 -17.37 10.80
C LYS A 81 -7.64 -17.97 10.54
N GLY A 82 -7.72 -18.95 9.64
CA GLY A 82 -8.97 -19.61 9.24
C GLY A 82 -9.90 -18.77 8.34
N LYS A 83 -9.60 -17.50 8.06
CA LYS A 83 -10.41 -16.63 7.19
C LYS A 83 -9.86 -16.57 5.77
N LYS A 84 -10.76 -16.66 4.77
CA LYS A 84 -10.44 -16.50 3.35
C LYS A 84 -10.60 -15.04 2.92
N TYR A 85 -9.63 -14.53 2.19
CA TYR A 85 -9.62 -13.17 1.64
C TYR A 85 -9.50 -13.23 0.12
N TYR A 86 -10.46 -12.63 -0.56
CA TYR A 86 -10.48 -12.50 -2.01
C TYR A 86 -9.83 -11.18 -2.41
N LEU A 87 -8.71 -11.27 -3.12
CA LEU A 87 -7.83 -10.15 -3.42
C LEU A 87 -7.44 -10.18 -4.89
N LEU A 88 -6.88 -9.08 -5.38
CA LEU A 88 -6.18 -9.04 -6.65
C LEU A 88 -4.67 -9.13 -6.41
N THR A 89 -3.97 -9.73 -7.36
CA THR A 89 -2.51 -9.78 -7.40
C THR A 89 -1.89 -8.37 -7.40
N SER A 90 -0.67 -8.25 -6.86
CA SER A 90 0.06 -6.98 -6.81
C SER A 90 0.54 -6.54 -8.19
N TRP A 91 0.86 -7.47 -9.08
CA TRP A 91 1.38 -7.25 -10.42
C TRP A 91 0.30 -7.43 -11.49
N CYS A 92 0.36 -6.64 -12.57
CA CYS A 92 -0.55 -6.82 -13.69
C CYS A 92 -0.20 -8.08 -14.49
N ARG A 93 -1.20 -8.60 -15.21
CA ARG A 93 -1.08 -9.79 -16.07
C ARG A 93 0.07 -9.66 -17.09
N MET A 94 0.31 -8.45 -17.60
CA MET A 94 1.39 -8.18 -18.55
C MET A 94 2.78 -8.39 -17.93
N CYS A 95 3.07 -7.80 -16.77
CA CYS A 95 4.35 -7.99 -16.08
C CYS A 95 4.55 -9.46 -15.67
N MET A 96 3.49 -10.12 -15.18
CA MET A 96 3.59 -11.55 -14.85
C MET A 96 3.88 -12.40 -16.09
N SER A 97 3.22 -12.11 -17.21
CA SER A 97 3.45 -12.81 -18.49
C SER A 97 4.88 -12.63 -19.00
N GLN A 98 5.41 -11.39 -18.97
CA GLN A 98 6.79 -11.11 -19.36
C GLN A 98 7.80 -11.93 -18.55
N ILE A 99 7.64 -11.98 -17.23
CA ILE A 99 8.54 -12.72 -16.34
C ILE A 99 8.38 -14.23 -16.53
N ASN A 100 7.16 -14.72 -16.75
CA ASN A 100 6.93 -16.12 -17.06
C ASN A 100 7.58 -16.52 -18.39
N ASN A 101 7.51 -15.66 -19.41
CA ASN A 101 8.18 -15.87 -20.69
C ASN A 101 9.71 -15.88 -20.54
N GLN A 102 10.28 -14.97 -19.75
CA GLN A 102 11.72 -14.98 -19.45
C GLN A 102 12.14 -16.27 -18.75
N ARG A 103 11.38 -16.72 -17.74
CA ARG A 103 11.62 -18.00 -17.06
C ARG A 103 11.53 -19.19 -18.00
N ALA A 104 10.55 -19.19 -18.89
CA ALA A 104 10.38 -20.25 -19.89
C ALA A 104 11.54 -20.27 -20.90
N LYS A 105 12.00 -19.11 -21.37
CA LYS A 105 13.17 -19.01 -22.24
C LYS A 105 14.45 -19.52 -21.55
N LYS A 106 14.67 -19.14 -20.29
CA LYS A 106 15.79 -19.65 -19.48
C LYS A 106 15.74 -21.16 -19.32
N LYS A 107 14.56 -21.72 -19.04
CA LYS A 107 14.36 -23.18 -18.94
C LYS A 107 14.65 -23.92 -20.26
N LYS A 108 14.39 -23.26 -21.40
CA LYS A 108 14.67 -23.79 -22.74
C LYS A 108 16.11 -23.57 -23.21
N GLY A 109 16.98 -22.96 -22.39
CA GLY A 109 18.36 -22.62 -22.79
C GLY A 109 18.45 -21.53 -23.88
N LEU A 110 17.37 -20.78 -24.12
CA LEU A 110 17.31 -19.74 -25.16
C LEU A 110 17.85 -18.38 -24.68
N VAL A 111 18.32 -18.31 -23.44
CA VAL A 111 18.94 -17.13 -22.82
C VAL A 111 20.04 -17.66 -21.91
N TYR A 112 21.30 -17.28 -22.19
CA TYR A 112 22.47 -17.56 -21.36
C TYR A 112 22.49 -16.64 -20.14
#